data_AF-A0A959CM92-F1
#
_entry.id   AF-A0A959CM92-F1
#
_cell.length_a   1.000
_cell.length_b   1.000
_cell.length_c   1.000
_cell.angle_alpha   90.00
_cell.angle_beta   90.00
_cell.angle_gamma   90.00
#
_symmetry.space_group_name_H-M   'P 1'
#
loop_
_entity.id
_entity.type
_entity.pdbx_description
1 polymer ?
#
loop_
_entity_poly.entity_id
_entity_poly.type
_entity_poly.pdbx_seq_one_letter_code
_entity_poly.pdbx_strand_id
1 'polypeptide(L)'
;LILSRLNGEGGLSELEAFIAQNPDVAEARVALARKLVYSNPERAAALVETIQLGDALAESAEDLRTLAELMSAETDDTPAGRLVAAAQKALRKKDNETAIKSIIEATTADKAFAKDLPRRAGIALFRLWGPQEELTKNYRWKFDMALY
;
A
#
# COMPACT_ATOMS: atom_id res chain seq x y z
N LEU A 1 -25.37 -1.44 2.02
CA LEU A 1 -25.74 -1.02 0.64
C LEU A 1 -24.83 0.08 0.10
N ILE A 2 -24.64 1.21 0.81
CA ILE A 2 -23.71 2.28 0.36
C ILE A 2 -22.23 1.89 0.54
N LEU A 3 -21.85 1.37 1.72
CA LEU A 3 -20.46 0.95 1.99
C LEU A 3 -19.96 -0.16 1.06
N SER A 4 -20.84 -1.07 0.63
CA SER A 4 -20.53 -2.13 -0.33
C SER A 4 -20.24 -1.60 -1.75
N ARG A 5 -20.87 -0.48 -2.17
CA ARG A 5 -20.54 0.21 -3.42
C ARG A 5 -19.27 1.05 -3.31
N LEU A 6 -19.05 1.68 -2.15
CA LEU A 6 -17.88 2.53 -1.90
C LEU A 6 -16.58 1.73 -1.71
N ASN A 7 -16.66 0.46 -1.28
CA ASN A 7 -15.50 -0.44 -1.12
C ASN A 7 -14.77 -0.78 -2.43
N GLY A 8 -15.30 -0.44 -3.60
CA GLY A 8 -14.65 -0.73 -4.89
C GLY A 8 -15.02 0.23 -6.02
N GLU A 9 -16.31 0.54 -6.18
CA GLU A 9 -16.85 1.13 -7.42
C GLU A 9 -17.23 2.62 -7.33
N GLY A 10 -17.37 3.18 -6.13
CA GLY A 10 -17.62 4.61 -5.95
C GLY A 10 -16.52 5.49 -6.52
N GLY A 11 -16.92 6.57 -7.19
CA GLY A 11 -16.00 7.60 -7.69
C GLY A 11 -15.29 8.29 -6.53
N LEU A 12 -14.04 8.74 -6.76
CA LEU A 12 -13.23 9.40 -5.73
C LEU A 12 -13.97 10.59 -5.08
N SER A 13 -14.68 11.37 -5.89
CA SER A 13 -15.48 12.53 -5.46
C SER A 13 -16.68 12.15 -4.57
N GLU A 14 -17.33 11.03 -4.84
CA GLU A 14 -18.48 10.57 -4.04
C GLU A 14 -18.02 10.11 -2.65
N LEU A 15 -16.89 9.41 -2.61
CA LEU A 15 -16.30 8.94 -1.35
C LEU A 15 -15.78 10.09 -0.50
N GLU A 16 -15.17 11.11 -1.12
CA GLU A 16 -14.77 12.35 -0.45
C GLU A 16 -15.98 13.10 0.15
N ALA A 17 -17.06 13.25 -0.61
CA ALA A 17 -18.28 13.89 -0.13
C ALA A 17 -18.91 13.11 1.03
N PHE A 18 -18.90 11.77 0.97
CA PHE A 18 -19.41 10.92 2.04
C PHE A 18 -18.61 11.09 3.34
N ILE A 19 -17.27 11.09 3.27
CA ILE A 19 -16.40 11.28 4.44
C ILE A 19 -16.57 12.67 5.04
N ALA A 20 -16.74 13.70 4.21
CA ALA A 20 -16.99 15.06 4.71
C ALA A 20 -18.27 15.16 5.56
N GLN A 21 -19.27 14.32 5.25
CA GLN A 21 -20.54 14.25 6.01
C GLN A 21 -20.48 13.23 7.16
N ASN A 22 -19.58 12.26 7.11
CA ASN A 22 -19.47 11.14 8.06
C ASN A 22 -18.00 10.86 8.42
N PRO A 23 -17.30 11.79 9.10
CA PRO A 23 -15.86 11.69 9.36
C PRO A 23 -15.46 10.55 10.31
N ASP A 24 -16.43 10.06 11.09
CA ASP A 24 -16.30 8.97 12.06
C ASP A 24 -16.31 7.58 11.41
N VAL A 25 -16.75 7.45 10.15
CA VAL A 25 -16.79 6.17 9.44
C VAL A 25 -15.39 5.77 8.98
N ALA A 26 -14.68 5.01 9.81
CA ALA A 26 -13.30 4.60 9.57
C ALA A 26 -13.14 3.77 8.29
N GLU A 27 -14.12 2.93 7.94
CA GLU A 27 -14.12 2.13 6.72
C GLU A 27 -14.05 2.99 5.47
N ALA A 28 -14.79 4.11 5.44
CA ALA A 28 -14.79 5.04 4.33
C ALA A 28 -13.43 5.73 4.18
N ARG A 29 -12.83 6.17 5.31
CA ARG A 29 -11.48 6.76 5.33
C ARG A 29 -10.42 5.77 4.82
N VAL A 30 -10.48 4.52 5.25
CA VAL A 30 -9.58 3.44 4.76
C VAL A 30 -9.78 3.18 3.26
N ALA A 31 -11.02 3.14 2.79
CA ALA A 31 -11.32 2.97 1.35
C ALA A 31 -10.75 4.12 0.51
N LEU A 32 -10.84 5.36 1.00
CA LEU A 32 -10.28 6.52 0.30
C LEU A 32 -8.74 6.49 0.33
N ALA A 33 -8.15 6.20 1.48
CA ALA A 33 -6.70 6.07 1.63
C ALA A 33 -6.13 5.04 0.64
N ARG A 34 -6.78 3.89 0.49
CA ARG A 34 -6.43 2.86 -0.50
C ARG A 34 -6.44 3.36 -1.95
N LYS A 35 -7.39 4.22 -2.32
CA LYS A 35 -7.44 4.82 -3.66
C LYS A 35 -6.36 5.89 -3.87
N LEU A 36 -5.91 6.54 -2.80
CA LEU A 36 -4.97 7.65 -2.84
C LEU A 36 -3.52 7.25 -2.61
N VAL A 37 -3.22 6.11 -1.97
CA VAL A 37 -1.88 5.83 -1.41
C VAL A 37 -0.74 5.93 -2.43
N TYR A 38 -0.97 5.66 -3.72
CA TYR A 38 0.06 5.80 -4.75
C TYR A 38 0.15 7.20 -5.38
N SER A 39 -0.93 7.98 -5.39
CA SER A 39 -0.98 9.31 -6.01
C SER A 39 -0.81 10.46 -5.02
N ASN A 40 -1.26 10.26 -3.78
CA ASN A 40 -1.17 11.20 -2.67
C ASN A 40 -0.94 10.42 -1.36
N PRO A 41 0.27 9.91 -1.13
CA PRO A 41 0.60 9.08 0.04
C PRO A 41 0.44 9.82 1.36
N GLU A 42 0.79 11.11 1.42
CA GLU A 42 0.63 11.95 2.61
C GLU A 42 -0.84 11.99 3.07
N ARG A 43 -1.76 12.29 2.15
CA ARG A 43 -3.19 12.30 2.46
C ARG A 43 -3.71 10.91 2.82
N ALA A 44 -3.22 9.86 2.18
CA ALA A 44 -3.60 8.49 2.52
C ALA A 44 -3.20 8.12 3.96
N ALA A 45 -2.00 8.51 4.39
CA ALA A 45 -1.54 8.31 5.76
C ALA A 45 -2.39 9.11 6.77
N ALA A 46 -2.68 10.38 6.48
CA ALA A 46 -3.51 11.23 7.35
C ALA A 46 -4.92 10.67 7.56
N LEU A 47 -5.53 10.08 6.51
CA LEU A 47 -6.87 9.49 6.58
C LEU A 47 -6.97 8.33 7.59
N VAL A 48 -5.87 7.61 7.82
CA VAL A 48 -5.81 6.46 8.73
C VAL A 48 -5.05 6.73 10.03
N GLU A 49 -4.59 7.96 10.24
CA GLU A 49 -3.75 8.34 11.40
C GLU A 49 -4.41 7.98 12.74
N THR A 50 -5.71 8.20 12.87
CA THR A 50 -6.44 7.97 14.13
C THR A 50 -6.78 6.50 14.42
N ILE A 51 -6.53 5.57 13.49
CA ILE A 51 -6.83 4.14 13.67
C ILE A 51 -5.67 3.47 14.41
N GLN A 52 -5.85 3.11 15.67
CA GLN A 52 -4.80 2.62 16.55
C GLN A 52 -4.77 1.09 16.63
N LEU A 53 -3.71 0.56 17.24
CA LEU A 53 -3.64 -0.87 17.58
C LEU A 53 -4.83 -1.24 18.49
N GLY A 54 -5.55 -2.30 18.11
CA GLY A 54 -6.76 -2.75 18.79
C GLY A 54 -8.06 -2.39 18.05
N ASP A 55 -8.01 -1.44 17.12
CA ASP A 55 -9.15 -1.14 16.25
C ASP A 55 -9.36 -2.25 15.21
N ALA A 56 -10.62 -2.43 14.78
CA ALA A 56 -10.98 -3.43 13.79
C ALA A 56 -10.25 -3.27 12.45
N LEU A 57 -9.83 -2.04 12.11
CA LEU A 57 -9.15 -1.70 10.85
C LEU A 57 -7.64 -1.47 11.04
N ALA A 58 -7.07 -1.80 12.20
CA ALA A 58 -5.67 -1.50 12.53
C ALA A 58 -4.68 -2.09 11.51
N GLU A 59 -4.88 -3.34 11.08
CA GLU A 59 -4.00 -4.00 10.09
C GLU A 59 -4.05 -3.28 8.74
N SER A 60 -5.25 -2.91 8.27
CA SER A 60 -5.41 -2.16 7.02
C SER A 60 -4.83 -0.75 7.09
N ALA A 61 -4.97 -0.08 8.23
CA ALA A 61 -4.36 1.22 8.47
C ALA A 61 -2.82 1.13 8.43
N GLU A 62 -2.24 0.10 9.04
CA GLU A 62 -0.80 -0.10 9.07
C GLU A 62 -0.21 -0.44 7.70
N ASP A 63 -0.90 -1.28 6.93
CA ASP A 63 -0.52 -1.55 5.54
C ASP A 63 -0.52 -0.25 4.72
N LEU A 64 -1.54 0.60 4.89
CA LEU A 64 -1.63 1.88 4.19
C LEU A 64 -0.54 2.88 4.62
N ARG A 65 -0.18 2.94 5.90
CA ARG A 65 0.94 3.76 6.37
C ARG A 65 2.26 3.28 5.79
N THR A 66 2.48 1.97 5.77
CA THR A 66 3.68 1.37 5.17
C THR A 66 3.78 1.68 3.68
N LEU A 67 2.66 1.62 2.95
CA LEU A 67 2.65 1.98 1.53
C LEU A 67 2.84 3.49 1.32
N ALA A 68 2.31 4.34 2.19
CA ALA A 68 2.58 5.77 2.14
C ALA A 68 4.07 6.06 2.41
N GLU A 69 4.68 5.37 3.37
CA GLU A 69 6.12 5.42 3.62
C GLU A 69 6.91 4.97 2.39
N LEU A 70 6.55 3.84 1.75
CA LEU A 70 7.18 3.39 0.51
C LEU A 70 7.13 4.47 -0.58
N MET A 71 5.97 5.10 -0.77
CA MET A 71 5.75 6.07 -1.84
C MET A 71 6.46 7.41 -1.60
N SER A 72 6.80 7.71 -0.34
CA SER A 72 7.51 8.93 0.09
C SER A 72 8.99 8.69 0.44
N ALA A 73 9.44 7.43 0.46
CA ALA A 73 10.81 7.09 0.80
C ALA A 73 11.81 7.72 -0.17
N GLU A 74 12.86 8.32 0.39
CA GLU A 74 14.02 8.74 -0.38
C GLU A 74 14.70 7.51 -0.99
N THR A 75 15.21 7.70 -2.21
CA THR A 75 15.88 6.64 -2.97
C THR A 75 17.25 7.13 -3.38
N ASP A 76 18.20 6.21 -3.46
CA ASP A 76 19.58 6.48 -3.80
C ASP A 76 20.05 5.56 -4.93
N ASP A 77 21.32 5.70 -5.31
CA ASP A 77 21.96 4.90 -6.37
C ASP A 77 22.43 3.52 -5.88
N THR A 78 22.03 3.06 -4.71
CA THR A 78 22.24 1.66 -4.32
C THR A 78 21.34 0.75 -5.17
N PRO A 79 21.66 -0.56 -5.28
CA PRO A 79 20.77 -1.51 -5.95
C PRO A 79 19.35 -1.49 -5.38
N ALA A 80 19.20 -1.50 -4.05
CA ALA A 80 17.89 -1.45 -3.39
C ALA A 80 17.18 -0.10 -3.62
N GLY A 81 17.89 1.03 -3.53
CA GLY A 81 17.34 2.36 -3.79
C GLY A 81 16.75 2.48 -5.21
N ARG A 82 17.48 2.02 -6.24
CA ARG A 82 16.99 1.99 -7.62
C ARG A 82 15.75 1.11 -7.80
N LEU A 83 15.71 -0.04 -7.14
CA LEU A 83 14.56 -0.95 -7.21
C LEU A 83 13.33 -0.39 -6.49
N VAL A 84 13.51 0.29 -5.36
CA VAL A 84 12.43 1.04 -4.68
C VAL A 84 11.92 2.17 -5.58
N ALA A 85 12.80 2.94 -6.22
CA ALA A 85 12.40 3.98 -7.16
C ALA A 85 11.61 3.41 -8.36
N ALA A 86 12.02 2.25 -8.88
CA ALA A 86 11.31 1.54 -9.92
C ALA A 86 9.92 1.09 -9.46
N ALA A 87 9.80 0.54 -8.25
CA ALA A 87 8.53 0.16 -7.66
C ALA A 87 7.58 1.35 -7.50
N GLN A 88 8.04 2.47 -6.94
CA GLN A 88 7.26 3.70 -6.81
C GLN A 88 6.71 4.19 -8.16
N LYS A 89 7.56 4.20 -9.19
CA LYS A 89 7.17 4.60 -10.56
C LYS A 89 6.13 3.65 -11.15
N ALA A 90 6.29 2.35 -10.95
CA ALA A 90 5.37 1.33 -11.44
C ALA A 90 3.99 1.43 -10.75
N LEU A 91 3.95 1.59 -9.43
CA LEU A 91 2.72 1.78 -8.66
C LEU A 91 1.93 3.01 -9.10
N ARG A 92 2.59 4.15 -9.33
CA ARG A 92 1.94 5.37 -9.87
C ARG A 92 1.29 5.14 -11.23
N LYS A 93 1.86 4.23 -12.04
CA LYS A 93 1.36 3.84 -13.36
C LYS A 93 0.37 2.67 -13.31
N LYS A 94 0.05 2.15 -12.12
CA LYS A 94 -0.76 0.94 -11.91
C LYS A 94 -0.14 -0.32 -12.54
N ASP A 95 1.16 -0.31 -12.76
CA ASP A 95 1.93 -1.49 -13.18
C ASP A 95 2.33 -2.30 -11.94
N ASN A 96 1.34 -3.00 -11.37
CA ASN A 96 1.50 -3.75 -10.13
C ASN A 96 2.48 -4.93 -10.27
N GLU A 97 2.61 -5.50 -11.46
CA GLU A 97 3.52 -6.61 -11.71
C GLU A 97 4.99 -6.16 -11.64
N THR A 98 5.33 -5.07 -12.34
CA THR A 98 6.68 -4.50 -12.25
C THR A 98 6.98 -4.02 -10.83
N ALA A 99 5.98 -3.45 -10.14
CA ALA A 99 6.13 -3.02 -8.76
C ALA A 99 6.51 -4.18 -7.83
N ILE A 100 5.76 -5.29 -7.85
CA ILE A 100 6.04 -6.40 -6.92
C ILE A 100 7.38 -7.09 -7.21
N LYS A 101 7.75 -7.24 -8.49
CA LYS A 101 9.08 -7.77 -8.87
C LYS A 101 10.19 -6.90 -8.30
N SER A 102 10.09 -5.58 -8.48
CA SER A 102 11.08 -4.63 -7.98
C SER A 102 11.19 -4.67 -6.46
N ILE A 103 10.07 -4.80 -5.74
CA ILE A 103 10.06 -4.93 -4.27
C ILE A 103 10.69 -6.24 -3.79
N ILE A 104 10.40 -7.36 -4.45
CA ILE A 104 11.03 -8.66 -4.13
C ILE A 104 12.55 -8.56 -4.33
N GLU A 105 12.99 -8.01 -5.46
CA GLU A 105 14.41 -7.83 -5.74
C GLU A 105 15.08 -6.87 -4.75
N ALA A 106 14.42 -5.77 -4.38
CA ALA A 106 14.93 -4.81 -3.39
C ALA A 106 15.16 -5.47 -2.02
N THR A 107 14.22 -6.32 -1.61
CA THR A 107 14.31 -7.06 -0.34
C THR A 107 15.52 -7.98 -0.29
N THR A 108 15.88 -8.60 -1.43
CA THR A 108 17.07 -9.45 -1.54
C THR A 108 18.36 -8.63 -1.62
N ALA A 109 18.33 -7.47 -2.29
CA ALA A 109 19.50 -6.63 -2.52
C ALA A 109 20.05 -6.00 -1.24
N ASP A 110 19.17 -5.50 -0.37
CA ASP A 110 19.52 -5.02 0.96
C ASP A 110 18.32 -5.18 1.90
N LYS A 111 18.43 -6.15 2.82
CA LYS A 111 17.37 -6.48 3.78
C LYS A 111 17.07 -5.31 4.73
N ALA A 112 18.05 -4.44 4.99
CA ALA A 112 17.96 -3.33 5.95
C ALA A 112 17.55 -1.98 5.32
N PHE A 113 17.43 -1.94 3.98
CA PHE A 113 17.16 -0.70 3.25
C PHE A 113 15.94 0.02 3.82
N ALA A 114 16.14 1.28 4.20
CA ALA A 114 15.12 2.15 4.78
C ALA A 114 14.30 1.49 5.92
N LYS A 115 14.96 0.79 6.86
CA LYS A 115 14.31 0.07 7.97
C LYS A 115 13.38 -1.04 7.46
N ASP A 116 13.95 -1.93 6.65
CA ASP A 116 13.29 -3.11 6.08
C ASP A 116 12.04 -2.75 5.24
N LEU A 117 12.00 -1.54 4.68
CA LEU A 117 10.81 -1.02 4.01
C LEU A 117 10.36 -1.87 2.81
N PRO A 118 11.25 -2.39 1.93
CA PRO A 118 10.83 -3.28 0.84
C PRO A 118 10.07 -4.51 1.34
N ARG A 119 10.56 -5.14 2.41
CA ARG A 119 9.89 -6.28 3.03
C ARG A 119 8.51 -5.90 3.55
N ARG A 120 8.42 -4.84 4.36
CA ARG A 120 7.15 -4.40 4.95
C ARG A 120 6.14 -4.03 3.85
N ALA A 121 6.58 -3.31 2.82
CA ALA A 121 5.73 -2.91 1.72
C ALA A 121 5.27 -4.09 0.86
N GLY A 122 6.11 -5.11 0.63
CA GLY A 122 5.71 -6.34 -0.06
C GLY A 122 4.54 -7.04 0.64
N ILE A 123 4.60 -7.16 1.97
CA ILE A 123 3.51 -7.72 2.78
C ILE A 123 2.23 -6.88 2.63
N ALA A 124 2.36 -5.55 2.78
CA ALA A 124 1.25 -4.62 2.66
C ALA A 124 0.59 -4.67 1.27
N LEU A 125 1.36 -4.76 0.18
CA LEU A 125 0.84 -4.90 -1.18
C LEU A 125 -0.01 -6.16 -1.34
N PHE A 126 0.46 -7.32 -0.88
CA PHE A 126 -0.30 -8.57 -0.99
C PHE A 126 -1.59 -8.55 -0.17
N ARG A 127 -1.58 -7.94 1.02
CA ARG A 127 -2.80 -7.77 1.83
C ARG A 127 -3.77 -6.79 1.18
N LEU A 128 -3.24 -5.71 0.61
CA LEU A 128 -4.03 -4.74 -0.14
C LEU A 128 -4.72 -5.42 -1.33
N TRP A 129 -3.99 -6.14 -2.18
CA TRP A 129 -4.58 -6.84 -3.33
C TRP A 129 -5.50 -7.98 -2.91
N GLY A 130 -5.16 -8.67 -1.83
CA GLY A 130 -5.90 -9.81 -1.33
C GLY A 130 -5.42 -11.12 -1.94
N PRO A 131 -5.81 -12.26 -1.34
CA PRO A 131 -5.25 -13.58 -1.64
C PRO A 131 -5.72 -14.15 -2.99
N GLN A 132 -6.83 -13.66 -3.53
CA GLN A 132 -7.41 -14.18 -4.77
C GLN A 132 -6.87 -13.49 -6.03
N GLU A 133 -6.17 -12.37 -5.89
CA GLU A 133 -5.55 -11.66 -7.00
C GLU A 133 -4.43 -12.49 -7.63
N GLU A 134 -4.39 -12.49 -8.96
CA GLU A 134 -3.43 -13.28 -9.74
C GLU A 134 -1.98 -12.91 -9.40
N LEU A 135 -1.70 -11.63 -9.15
CA LEU A 135 -0.38 -11.18 -8.71
C LEU A 135 -0.01 -11.77 -7.34
N THR A 136 -0.94 -11.82 -6.39
CA THR A 136 -0.69 -12.42 -5.08
C THR A 136 -0.37 -13.90 -5.21
N LYS A 137 -1.17 -14.65 -5.98
CA LYS A 137 -0.92 -16.08 -6.24
C LYS A 137 0.45 -16.34 -6.89
N ASN A 138 0.83 -15.51 -7.85
CA ASN A 138 2.04 -15.72 -8.67
C ASN A 138 3.34 -15.29 -7.97
N TYR A 139 3.28 -14.32 -7.06
CA TYR A 139 4.46 -13.68 -6.49
C TYR A 139 4.61 -13.87 -4.97
N ARG A 140 3.57 -14.22 -4.23
CA ARG A 140 3.67 -14.35 -2.76
C ARG A 140 4.72 -15.38 -2.34
N TRP A 141 4.71 -16.56 -2.94
CA TRP A 141 5.70 -17.59 -2.62
C TRP A 141 7.13 -17.18 -2.97
N LYS A 142 7.34 -16.43 -4.07
CA LYS A 142 8.65 -15.89 -4.46
C LYS A 142 9.14 -14.86 -3.46
N PHE A 143 8.23 -13.99 -3.01
CA PHE A 143 8.52 -13.03 -1.96
C PHE A 143 8.90 -13.74 -0.66
N ASP A 144 8.14 -14.75 -0.23
CA ASP A 144 8.45 -15.51 0.98
C ASP A 144 9.84 -16.18 0.88
N MET A 145 10.22 -16.70 -0.28
CA MET A 145 11.57 -17.25 -0.52
C MET A 145 12.67 -16.19 -0.43
N ALA A 146 12.43 -14.96 -0.89
CA ALA A 146 13.40 -13.87 -0.81
C ALA A 146 13.69 -13.40 0.62
N LEU A 147 12.83 -13.78 1.59
CA LEU A 147 13.03 -13.43 3.00
C LEU A 147 14.05 -14.34 3.72
N TYR A 148 14.24 -15.56 3.22
CA TYR A 148 15.21 -16.52 3.74
C TYR A 148 16.60 -16.24 3.15
#